data_AF-A0A4U6R024-F1
#
_entry.id   AF-A0A4U6R024-F1
#
_cell.length_a   1.000
_cell.length_b   1.000
_cell.length_c   1.000
_cell.angle_alpha   90.00
_cell.angle_beta   90.00
_cell.angle_gamma   90.00
#
_symmetry.space_group_name_H-M   'P 1'
#
loop_
_entity.id
_entity.type
_entity.pdbx_description
1 polymer ?
#
loop_
_entity_poly.entity_id
_entity_poly.type
_entity_poly.pdbx_seq_one_letter_code
_entity_poly.pdbx_strand_id
1 'polypeptide(L)'
;MVNQRISPMLKLVLSIGLFSGASGVTAAPGEESIARGEEVYSQQCAACHQAGGEGIPGSFPPQKELAANIFNASGGIGGRDYLAHVLQYGLTGPINVDGTAYNGNMPAWGGSLSDQQIADVLNYVLTAFGNRERISPDFQPYTADEVSALSGKDLSGKDVHQLRQAVMATDEQSSGSAASQDASATGTAAKVSLEQAVPEPIYAAVQNSGVVERFPSKSTWPGVEGAHYTALSPDGKQLMVSGFKTGNVYIMNTDNGEIQASFPIGKVVQGVKVSPDGRYGLAVATTLGEIAVIDMETQSLVKKVNVGDTPHNIIFNEDSSLAYVTLQGEGALAVVDMTTLDKQRDIPTPGLDSPHNIDISEDGRRLWIRDFVGHVGVLDLDSEKVLKVFKVGAGHGGIDVIPNSRYVATGAISASRVTVIDADSLTVVANPEVGTGPHGVRASADGRYLYASVTADNLITVIDVESLQVVRQEPVDGKFPFWVAVPGNP
;
A
#
# COMPACT_ATOMS: atom_id res chain seq x y z
N MET A 1 89.35 -17.07 12.68
CA MET A 1 89.92 -16.29 13.80
C MET A 1 88.74 -15.86 14.66
N VAL A 2 88.32 -16.64 15.66
CA VAL A 2 88.81 -16.70 17.05
C VAL A 2 88.84 -15.32 17.73
N ASN A 3 87.85 -15.07 18.62
CA ASN A 3 87.98 -14.62 20.03
C ASN A 3 86.73 -13.85 20.45
N GLN A 4 85.83 -14.42 21.27
CA GLN A 4 85.89 -14.60 22.74
C GLN A 4 85.99 -13.30 23.57
N ARG A 5 84.84 -13.03 24.22
CA ARG A 5 84.62 -12.66 25.64
C ARG A 5 85.29 -11.39 26.19
N ILE A 6 84.50 -10.58 26.91
CA ILE A 6 84.57 -10.39 28.38
C ILE A 6 83.43 -9.45 28.83
N SER A 7 82.71 -9.90 29.86
CA SER A 7 81.86 -9.15 30.81
C SER A 7 82.52 -9.39 32.20
N PRO A 8 82.30 -8.65 33.32
CA PRO A 8 80.99 -8.12 33.77
C PRO A 8 81.01 -6.86 34.70
N MET A 9 79.79 -6.57 35.20
CA MET A 9 79.41 -5.82 36.42
C MET A 9 79.36 -4.28 36.37
N LEU A 10 78.42 -3.59 37.05
CA LEU A 10 77.10 -3.86 37.63
C LEU A 10 76.66 -2.49 38.20
N LYS A 11 75.55 -1.90 37.73
CA LYS A 11 74.77 -0.94 38.52
C LYS A 11 73.28 -1.13 38.24
N LEU A 12 72.62 -1.62 39.27
CA LEU A 12 71.17 -1.77 39.48
C LEU A 12 70.50 -0.39 39.56
N VAL A 13 69.36 -0.16 38.88
CA VAL A 13 68.18 0.57 39.40
C VAL A 13 66.96 0.32 38.48
N LEU A 14 65.87 -0.15 39.12
CA LEU A 14 64.43 -0.11 38.80
C LEU A 14 63.86 -0.76 37.52
N SER A 15 63.13 -1.84 37.77
CA SER A 15 62.23 -2.57 36.88
C SER A 15 60.89 -1.85 36.72
N ILE A 16 60.44 -1.61 35.49
CA ILE A 16 59.03 -1.58 35.12
C ILE A 16 58.89 -2.45 33.88
N GLY A 17 58.18 -3.57 34.02
CA GLY A 17 57.85 -4.46 32.92
C GLY A 17 56.91 -3.75 31.94
N LEU A 18 57.35 -3.61 30.70
CA LEU A 18 56.48 -3.31 29.57
C LEU A 18 55.59 -4.54 29.33
N PHE A 19 54.36 -4.47 29.81
CA PHE A 19 53.28 -5.28 29.26
C PHE A 19 53.07 -4.83 27.82
N SER A 20 53.44 -5.67 26.85
CA SER A 20 52.91 -5.58 25.49
C SER A 20 51.41 -5.83 25.53
N GLY A 21 50.63 -4.77 25.70
CA GLY A 21 49.21 -4.78 25.41
C GLY A 21 49.04 -4.85 23.90
N ALA A 22 48.68 -6.01 23.38
CA ALA A 22 48.06 -6.11 22.06
C ALA A 22 46.77 -5.30 22.12
N SER A 23 46.81 -4.10 21.54
CA SER A 23 45.60 -3.31 21.31
C SER A 23 44.88 -3.95 20.13
N GLY A 24 44.03 -4.94 20.42
CA GLY A 24 42.99 -5.35 19.49
C GLY A 24 42.04 -4.18 19.36
N VAL A 25 42.23 -3.37 18.31
CA VAL A 25 41.18 -2.46 17.86
C VAL A 25 40.12 -3.37 17.25
N THR A 26 39.08 -3.68 18.04
CA THR A 26 37.87 -4.29 17.50
C THR A 26 37.29 -3.26 16.54
N ALA A 27 37.20 -3.62 15.26
CA ALA A 27 36.56 -2.80 14.24
C ALA A 27 35.13 -2.45 14.69
N ALA A 28 34.64 -1.27 14.31
CA ALA A 28 33.27 -0.89 14.67
C ALA A 28 32.29 -1.93 14.07
N PRO A 29 31.14 -2.24 14.71
CA PRO A 29 30.23 -3.30 14.26
C PRO A 29 29.80 -3.24 12.78
N GLY A 30 29.86 -2.07 12.14
CA GLY A 30 29.61 -1.90 10.71
C GLY A 30 30.79 -2.23 9.78
N GLU A 31 32.05 -2.06 10.21
CA GLU A 31 33.24 -2.26 9.37
C GLU A 31 33.44 -3.75 9.03
N GLU A 32 33.22 -4.65 9.99
CA GLU A 32 33.29 -6.09 9.73
C GLU A 32 32.18 -6.55 8.78
N SER A 33 31.00 -5.96 8.87
CA SER A 33 29.88 -6.25 7.97
C SER A 33 30.18 -5.83 6.53
N ILE A 34 30.75 -4.64 6.34
CA ILE A 34 31.17 -4.12 5.02
C ILE A 34 32.23 -5.04 4.40
N ALA A 35 33.24 -5.48 5.16
CA ALA A 35 34.29 -6.36 4.66
C ALA A 35 33.74 -7.74 4.22
N ARG A 36 32.79 -8.32 4.98
CA ARG A 36 32.11 -9.55 4.55
C ARG A 36 31.23 -9.31 3.32
N GLY A 37 30.60 -8.14 3.25
CA GLY A 37 29.74 -7.74 2.13
C GLY A 37 30.49 -7.61 0.81
N GLU A 38 31.74 -7.13 0.85
CA GLU A 38 32.63 -7.07 -0.31
C GLU A 38 32.86 -8.45 -0.93
N GLU A 39 33.12 -9.46 -0.09
CA GLU A 39 33.31 -10.84 -0.55
C GLU A 39 32.04 -11.39 -1.21
N VAL A 40 30.87 -11.16 -0.58
CA VAL A 40 29.57 -11.56 -1.15
C VAL A 40 29.32 -10.87 -2.50
N TYR A 41 29.59 -9.56 -2.59
CA TYR A 41 29.43 -8.81 -3.82
C TYR A 41 30.32 -9.33 -4.95
N SER A 42 31.60 -9.58 -4.66
CA SER A 42 32.57 -10.10 -5.62
C SER A 42 32.15 -11.45 -6.20
N GLN A 43 31.62 -12.33 -5.35
CA GLN A 43 31.21 -13.68 -5.75
C GLN A 43 29.86 -13.74 -6.48
N GLN A 44 28.88 -12.93 -6.04
CA GLN A 44 27.47 -13.12 -6.45
C GLN A 44 26.94 -11.98 -7.33
N CYS A 45 27.49 -10.77 -7.22
CA CYS A 45 26.89 -9.56 -7.80
C CYS A 45 27.74 -8.96 -8.92
N ALA A 46 29.07 -9.04 -8.82
CA ALA A 46 30.01 -8.36 -9.72
C ALA A 46 29.92 -8.83 -11.18
N ALA A 47 29.46 -10.05 -11.45
CA ALA A 47 29.27 -10.53 -12.83
C ALA A 47 28.25 -9.69 -13.62
N CYS A 48 27.21 -9.20 -12.96
CA CYS A 48 26.15 -8.39 -13.57
C CYS A 48 26.32 -6.90 -13.30
N HIS A 49 26.72 -6.52 -12.08
CA HIS A 49 26.86 -5.12 -11.67
C HIS A 49 28.27 -4.54 -11.83
N GLN A 50 29.23 -5.35 -12.31
CA GLN A 50 30.64 -5.02 -12.45
C GLN A 50 31.34 -4.74 -11.10
N ALA A 51 32.67 -4.94 -11.07
CA ALA A 51 33.46 -4.81 -9.84
C ALA A 51 33.44 -3.38 -9.26
N GLY A 52 33.28 -2.35 -10.09
CA GLY A 52 33.18 -0.95 -9.67
C GLY A 52 31.72 -0.44 -9.54
N GLY A 53 30.73 -1.32 -9.70
CA GLY A 53 29.32 -0.96 -9.58
C GLY A 53 28.76 -0.21 -10.80
N GLU A 54 29.40 -0.28 -11.97
CA GLU A 54 28.98 0.42 -13.19
C GLU A 54 27.75 -0.20 -13.87
N GLY A 55 27.45 -1.48 -13.60
CA GLY A 55 26.41 -2.21 -14.31
C GLY A 55 26.76 -2.51 -15.78
N ILE A 56 25.78 -3.07 -16.48
CA ILE A 56 25.85 -3.33 -17.92
C ILE A 56 24.68 -2.57 -18.57
N PRO A 57 24.94 -1.47 -19.32
CA PRO A 57 23.90 -0.66 -19.94
C PRO A 57 22.85 -1.50 -20.70
N GLY A 58 21.57 -1.19 -20.50
CA GLY A 58 20.45 -1.92 -21.11
C GLY A 58 20.03 -3.21 -20.38
N SER A 59 20.95 -3.81 -19.60
CA SER A 59 20.71 -5.09 -18.93
C SER A 59 20.65 -4.94 -17.41
N PHE A 60 21.72 -4.47 -16.77
CA PHE A 60 21.82 -4.37 -15.31
C PHE A 60 22.23 -2.96 -14.88
N PRO A 61 21.48 -2.31 -13.98
CA PRO A 61 21.72 -0.92 -13.61
C PRO A 61 23.04 -0.74 -12.83
N PRO A 62 23.62 0.47 -12.85
CA PRO A 62 24.72 0.83 -11.97
C PRO A 62 24.28 0.77 -10.51
N GLN A 63 25.16 0.33 -9.62
CA GLN A 63 25.00 0.44 -8.16
C GLN A 63 25.69 1.69 -7.61
N LYS A 64 26.66 2.22 -8.36
CA LYS A 64 27.32 3.49 -8.11
C LYS A 64 26.29 4.61 -8.08
N GLU A 65 26.24 5.35 -6.96
CA GLU A 65 25.32 6.45 -6.65
C GLU A 65 23.83 6.08 -6.55
N LEU A 66 23.36 5.18 -7.43
CA LEU A 66 21.97 4.74 -7.49
C LEU A 66 21.52 4.07 -6.19
N ALA A 67 22.35 3.21 -5.59
CA ALA A 67 21.96 2.52 -4.36
C ALA A 67 21.73 3.50 -3.21
N ALA A 68 22.57 4.55 -3.08
CA ALA A 68 22.35 5.61 -2.10
C ALA A 68 21.10 6.45 -2.42
N ASN A 69 20.86 6.78 -3.70
CA ASN A 69 19.65 7.50 -4.10
C ASN A 69 18.38 6.71 -3.75
N ILE A 70 18.40 5.39 -3.99
CA ILE A 70 17.29 4.52 -3.63
C ILE A 70 17.14 4.46 -2.12
N PHE A 71 18.23 4.23 -1.38
CA PHE A 71 18.22 4.14 0.07
C PHE A 71 17.64 5.38 0.75
N ASN A 72 17.97 6.57 0.24
CA ASN A 72 17.48 7.83 0.76
C ASN A 72 16.03 8.13 0.37
N ALA A 73 15.46 7.38 -0.58
CA ALA A 73 14.09 7.60 -0.99
C ALA A 73 13.13 7.18 0.13
N SER A 74 12.13 8.01 0.39
CA SER A 74 11.14 7.82 1.46
C SER A 74 9.78 7.37 0.94
N GLY A 75 9.61 7.26 -0.38
CA GLY A 75 8.36 6.83 -1.00
C GLY A 75 8.01 5.37 -0.70
N GLY A 76 6.72 5.04 -0.67
CA GLY A 76 6.24 3.66 -0.48
C GLY A 76 6.72 3.03 0.83
N ILE A 77 7.32 1.83 0.74
CA ILE A 77 7.89 1.12 1.90
C ILE A 77 9.23 1.71 2.37
N GLY A 78 9.69 2.80 1.75
CA GLY A 78 11.01 3.38 1.98
C GLY A 78 12.12 2.62 1.24
N GLY A 79 13.16 3.38 0.91
CA GLY A 79 14.35 2.92 0.20
C GLY A 79 15.10 1.80 0.91
N ARG A 80 15.15 1.90 2.24
CA ARG A 80 15.85 0.94 3.10
C ARG A 80 15.23 -0.46 2.99
N ASP A 81 13.93 -0.57 3.22
CA ASP A 81 13.23 -1.85 3.14
C ASP A 81 13.21 -2.35 1.70
N TYR A 82 13.00 -1.46 0.72
CA TYR A 82 12.99 -1.84 -0.68
C TYR A 82 14.29 -2.51 -1.14
N LEU A 83 15.46 -2.00 -0.77
CA LEU A 83 16.73 -2.63 -1.12
C LEU A 83 16.88 -4.03 -0.54
N ALA A 84 16.37 -4.28 0.67
CA ALA A 84 16.32 -5.62 1.25
C ALA A 84 15.36 -6.55 0.48
N HIS A 85 14.19 -6.06 0.06
CA HIS A 85 13.25 -6.84 -0.75
C HIS A 85 13.83 -7.20 -2.12
N VAL A 86 14.59 -6.30 -2.75
CA VAL A 86 15.28 -6.55 -4.02
C VAL A 86 16.25 -7.74 -3.91
N LEU A 87 17.01 -7.85 -2.81
CA LEU A 87 17.90 -9.00 -2.62
C LEU A 87 17.14 -10.27 -2.23
N GLN A 88 16.12 -10.18 -1.39
CA GLN A 88 15.37 -11.35 -0.95
C GLN A 88 14.55 -11.99 -2.08
N TYR A 89 13.85 -11.18 -2.87
CA TYR A 89 12.82 -11.63 -3.81
C TYR A 89 13.16 -11.40 -5.28
N GLY A 90 14.29 -10.74 -5.56
CA GLY A 90 14.70 -10.39 -6.90
C GLY A 90 13.90 -9.22 -7.48
N LEU A 91 14.10 -8.94 -8.76
CA LEU A 91 13.42 -7.87 -9.48
C LEU A 91 13.19 -8.31 -10.92
N THR A 92 11.93 -8.30 -11.35
CA THR A 92 11.51 -8.72 -12.69
C THR A 92 10.64 -7.64 -13.31
N GLY A 93 11.15 -6.99 -14.35
CA GLY A 93 10.44 -5.97 -15.11
C GLY A 93 11.36 -4.83 -15.54
N PRO A 94 10.98 -4.05 -16.56
CA PRO A 94 11.80 -2.96 -17.08
C PRO A 94 11.88 -1.82 -16.07
N ILE A 95 13.08 -1.32 -15.79
CA ILE A 95 13.29 -0.14 -14.94
C ILE A 95 14.00 0.96 -15.74
N ASN A 96 13.71 2.21 -15.40
CA ASN A 96 14.45 3.35 -15.92
C ASN A 96 15.35 3.92 -14.81
N VAL A 97 16.60 4.19 -15.16
CA VAL A 97 17.56 4.91 -14.31
C VAL A 97 18.18 6.00 -15.17
N ASP A 98 17.98 7.25 -14.78
CA ASP A 98 18.49 8.44 -15.49
C ASP A 98 18.24 8.42 -17.00
N GLY A 99 17.02 8.04 -17.39
CA GLY A 99 16.60 7.97 -18.80
C GLY A 99 17.09 6.74 -19.57
N THR A 100 17.87 5.86 -18.95
CA THR A 100 18.30 4.59 -19.54
C THR A 100 17.40 3.44 -19.06
N ALA A 101 16.84 2.70 -20.01
CA ALA A 101 16.03 1.51 -19.71
C ALA A 101 16.94 0.30 -19.45
N TYR A 102 16.60 -0.48 -18.42
CA TYR A 102 17.25 -1.75 -18.06
C TYR A 102 16.18 -2.84 -17.97
N ASN A 103 16.46 -4.01 -18.55
CA ASN A 103 15.47 -5.09 -18.62
C ASN A 103 16.04 -6.48 -18.23
N GLY A 104 17.21 -6.51 -17.57
CA GLY A 104 17.77 -7.73 -17.01
C GLY A 104 16.99 -8.18 -15.77
N ASN A 105 16.86 -9.49 -15.60
CA ASN A 105 16.23 -10.08 -14.41
C ASN A 105 17.23 -10.14 -13.26
N MET A 106 16.90 -9.55 -12.11
CA MET A 106 17.67 -9.74 -10.88
C MET A 106 17.13 -10.97 -10.14
N PRO A 107 17.96 -12.02 -9.92
CA PRO A 107 17.51 -13.21 -9.23
C PRO A 107 17.20 -12.92 -7.76
N ALA A 108 16.29 -13.71 -7.19
CA ALA A 108 16.05 -13.77 -5.76
C ALA A 108 17.21 -14.48 -5.06
N TRP A 109 17.77 -13.88 -4.01
CA TRP A 109 18.84 -14.47 -3.21
C TRP A 109 18.34 -15.01 -1.87
N GLY A 110 17.09 -14.73 -1.49
CA GLY A 110 16.45 -15.34 -0.32
C GLY A 110 16.51 -16.86 -0.42
N GLY A 111 17.03 -17.50 0.64
CA GLY A 111 17.25 -18.94 0.68
C GLY A 111 18.56 -19.44 0.04
N SER A 112 19.21 -18.64 -0.80
CA SER A 112 20.57 -18.94 -1.33
C SER A 112 21.67 -18.23 -0.56
N LEU A 113 21.38 -17.03 -0.06
CA LEU A 113 22.19 -16.29 0.90
C LEU A 113 21.48 -16.27 2.25
N SER A 114 22.24 -16.31 3.34
CA SER A 114 21.71 -16.07 4.68
C SER A 114 21.34 -14.60 4.88
N ASP A 115 20.46 -14.33 5.85
CA ASP A 115 20.05 -12.96 6.20
C ASP A 115 21.25 -12.06 6.55
N GLN A 116 22.27 -12.63 7.20
CA GLN A 116 23.52 -11.93 7.48
C GLN A 116 24.30 -11.57 6.22
N GLN A 117 24.37 -12.46 5.23
CA GLN A 117 25.06 -12.18 3.96
C GLN A 117 24.32 -11.12 3.14
N ILE A 118 22.99 -11.10 3.18
CA ILE A 118 22.17 -10.05 2.55
C ILE A 118 22.40 -8.71 3.26
N ALA A 119 22.40 -8.68 4.60
CA ALA A 119 22.71 -7.47 5.36
C ALA A 119 24.13 -6.95 5.06
N ASP A 120 25.11 -7.84 5.04
CA ASP A 120 26.51 -7.52 4.76
C ASP A 120 26.68 -6.92 3.35
N VAL A 121 26.09 -7.52 2.31
CA VAL A 121 26.22 -6.99 0.94
C VAL A 121 25.49 -5.64 0.76
N LEU A 122 24.36 -5.42 1.43
CA LEU A 122 23.70 -4.11 1.46
C LEU A 122 24.58 -3.04 2.08
N ASN A 123 25.21 -3.35 3.21
CA ASN A 123 26.14 -2.44 3.89
C ASN A 123 27.36 -2.12 3.02
N TYR A 124 27.92 -3.10 2.32
CA TYR A 124 28.99 -2.87 1.36
C TYR A 124 28.53 -1.97 0.19
N VAL A 125 27.44 -2.31 -0.50
CA VAL A 125 26.96 -1.54 -1.67
C VAL A 125 26.66 -0.09 -1.30
N LEU A 126 26.08 0.17 -0.13
CA LEU A 126 25.76 1.53 0.34
C LEU A 126 26.98 2.34 0.79
N THR A 127 28.12 1.69 1.05
CA THR A 127 29.34 2.38 1.48
C THR A 127 30.47 2.34 0.44
N ALA A 128 30.35 1.49 -0.57
CA ALA A 128 31.23 1.42 -1.73
C ALA A 128 30.79 2.37 -2.86
N PHE A 129 31.57 2.43 -3.93
CA PHE A 129 31.22 3.10 -5.20
C PHE A 129 30.84 4.59 -5.06
N GLY A 130 31.34 5.28 -4.03
CA GLY A 130 30.98 6.69 -3.76
C GLY A 130 29.60 6.88 -3.10
N ASN A 131 28.91 5.79 -2.70
CA ASN A 131 27.62 5.85 -2.01
C ASN A 131 27.75 6.37 -0.57
N ARG A 132 28.89 6.11 0.12
CA ARG A 132 29.11 6.53 1.51
C ARG A 132 28.93 8.03 1.72
N GLU A 133 29.35 8.84 0.75
CA GLU A 133 29.27 10.30 0.82
C GLU A 133 27.85 10.84 0.60
N ARG A 134 26.94 9.97 0.14
CA ARG A 134 25.55 10.33 -0.24
C ARG A 134 24.51 9.84 0.76
N ILE A 135 24.91 9.07 1.77
CA ILE A 135 24.04 8.60 2.86
C ILE A 135 24.40 9.33 4.16
N SER A 136 23.46 9.40 5.09
CA SER A 136 23.65 10.12 6.36
C SER A 136 24.93 9.66 7.10
N PRO A 137 25.69 10.57 7.74
CA PRO A 137 26.81 10.19 8.60
C PRO A 137 26.38 9.29 9.77
N ASP A 138 25.11 9.38 10.18
CA ASP A 138 24.49 8.54 11.22
C ASP A 138 23.92 7.21 10.68
N PHE A 139 24.31 6.83 9.46
CA PHE A 139 23.91 5.57 8.83
C PHE A 139 24.04 4.38 9.78
N GLN A 140 22.91 3.70 9.98
CA GLN A 140 22.86 2.43 10.71
C GLN A 140 23.00 1.28 9.71
N PRO A 141 24.03 0.42 9.84
CA PRO A 141 24.16 -0.78 9.03
C PRO A 141 22.91 -1.67 9.14
N TYR A 142 22.53 -2.33 8.05
CA TYR A 142 21.55 -3.42 8.08
C TYR A 142 22.02 -4.52 9.01
N THR A 143 21.07 -5.11 9.74
CA THR A 143 21.31 -6.28 10.60
C THR A 143 20.67 -7.52 10.00
N ALA A 144 21.16 -8.71 10.39
CA ALA A 144 20.52 -9.95 9.98
C ALA A 144 19.06 -10.04 10.46
N ASP A 145 18.77 -9.57 11.68
CA ASP A 145 17.41 -9.56 12.24
C ASP A 145 16.46 -8.67 11.43
N GLU A 146 16.95 -7.51 10.97
CA GLU A 146 16.18 -6.62 10.09
C GLU A 146 15.85 -7.30 8.75
N VAL A 147 16.83 -7.96 8.13
CA VAL A 147 16.61 -8.71 6.89
C VAL A 147 15.64 -9.87 7.15
N SER A 148 15.82 -10.60 8.25
CA SER A 148 14.96 -11.73 8.63
C SER A 148 13.51 -11.31 8.86
N ALA A 149 13.29 -10.14 9.48
CA ALA A 149 11.94 -9.60 9.70
C ALA A 149 11.19 -9.28 8.39
N LEU A 150 11.92 -9.06 7.30
CA LEU A 150 11.36 -8.85 5.97
C LEU A 150 11.19 -10.17 5.19
N SER A 151 11.83 -11.25 5.66
CA SER A 151 11.75 -12.59 5.09
C SER A 151 10.44 -13.29 5.44
N GLY A 152 9.99 -14.22 4.58
CA GLY A 152 8.73 -14.97 4.78
C GLY A 152 7.49 -14.34 4.13
N LYS A 153 7.63 -13.22 3.42
CA LYS A 153 6.61 -12.72 2.48
C LYS A 153 6.66 -13.55 1.19
N ASP A 154 5.50 -13.80 0.57
CA ASP A 154 5.39 -14.44 -0.75
C ASP A 154 5.34 -13.35 -1.83
N LEU A 155 6.50 -12.73 -2.09
CA LEU A 155 6.65 -11.69 -3.10
C LEU A 155 7.44 -12.23 -4.29
N SER A 156 6.94 -11.97 -5.49
CA SER A 156 7.64 -12.21 -6.73
C SER A 156 8.50 -11.01 -7.12
N GLY A 157 9.47 -11.20 -8.01
CA GLY A 157 10.25 -10.10 -8.57
C GLY A 157 9.41 -9.04 -9.30
N LYS A 158 8.18 -9.38 -9.74
CA LYS A 158 7.23 -8.41 -10.31
C LYS A 158 6.58 -7.54 -9.22
N ASP A 159 6.30 -8.11 -8.06
CA ASP A 159 5.76 -7.36 -6.93
C ASP A 159 6.81 -6.37 -6.41
N VAL A 160 8.09 -6.79 -6.36
CA VAL A 160 9.20 -5.87 -6.06
C VAL A 160 9.34 -4.78 -7.13
N HIS A 161 9.10 -5.11 -8.40
CA HIS A 161 9.10 -4.10 -9.47
C HIS A 161 8.01 -3.04 -9.28
N GLN A 162 6.82 -3.44 -8.82
CA GLN A 162 5.77 -2.49 -8.46
C GLN A 162 6.16 -1.62 -7.26
N LEU A 163 6.75 -2.21 -6.22
CA LEU A 163 7.25 -1.47 -5.05
C LEU A 163 8.26 -0.40 -5.45
N ARG A 164 9.12 -0.67 -6.44
CA ARG A 164 10.10 0.30 -6.94
C ARG A 164 9.48 1.60 -7.39
N GLN A 165 8.34 1.56 -8.08
CA GLN A 165 7.67 2.76 -8.58
C GLN A 165 7.21 3.65 -7.43
N ALA A 166 6.70 3.04 -6.36
CA ALA A 166 6.30 3.75 -5.15
C ALA A 166 7.49 4.36 -4.40
N VAL A 167 8.63 3.66 -4.39
CA VAL A 167 9.85 4.13 -3.70
C VAL A 167 10.54 5.25 -4.47
N MET A 168 10.53 5.21 -5.81
CA MET A 168 11.21 6.19 -6.67
C MET A 168 10.39 7.43 -7.04
N ALA A 169 9.17 7.58 -6.51
CA ALA A 169 8.39 8.80 -6.71
C ALA A 169 9.10 10.00 -6.03
N THR A 170 9.42 11.05 -6.78
CA THR A 170 10.15 12.23 -6.26
C THR A 170 9.21 13.32 -5.72
N ASP A 171 9.68 14.01 -4.67
CA ASP A 171 9.00 15.11 -3.96
C ASP A 171 8.75 16.39 -4.77
N GLU A 172 9.14 16.48 -6.05
CA GLU A 172 8.70 17.61 -6.90
C GLU A 172 7.18 17.60 -7.14
N GLN A 173 6.52 16.49 -6.81
CA GLN A 173 5.08 16.38 -6.74
C GLN A 173 4.48 16.77 -5.36
N SER A 174 5.24 17.15 -4.33
CA SER A 174 4.73 17.44 -2.98
C SER A 174 4.85 18.91 -2.52
N SER A 175 5.30 19.85 -3.37
CA SER A 175 5.46 21.25 -2.97
C SER A 175 4.18 22.11 -3.14
N GLY A 176 3.27 21.99 -2.16
CA GLY A 176 2.17 22.92 -1.91
C GLY A 176 2.18 23.41 -0.47
N SER A 177 3.01 24.44 -0.19
CA SER A 177 3.15 25.22 1.04
C SER A 177 3.08 24.49 2.39
N ALA A 178 4.25 24.07 2.89
CA ALA A 178 4.48 23.89 4.32
C ALA A 178 4.64 25.26 5.00
N ALA A 179 3.59 25.71 5.69
CA ALA A 179 3.79 26.61 6.82
C ALA A 179 4.23 25.75 8.00
N SER A 180 5.49 25.89 8.39
CA SER A 180 6.07 25.28 9.57
C SER A 180 5.34 25.73 10.83
N GLN A 181 4.69 24.82 11.57
CA GLN A 181 4.58 24.91 13.03
C GLN A 181 4.59 23.51 13.66
N ASP A 182 5.62 23.33 14.49
CA ASP A 182 5.74 22.48 15.67
C ASP A 182 5.42 20.98 15.57
N ALA A 183 6.52 20.23 15.42
CA ALA A 183 6.67 18.89 15.95
C ALA A 183 6.61 18.91 17.49
N SER A 184 5.39 18.96 18.05
CA SER A 184 5.11 18.40 19.37
C SER A 184 3.62 18.08 19.49
N ALA A 185 3.22 16.92 18.98
CA ALA A 185 1.96 16.30 19.36
C ALA A 185 2.04 14.78 19.20
N THR A 186 2.84 14.12 20.05
CA THR A 186 2.43 12.82 20.58
C THR A 186 1.28 13.05 21.55
N GLY A 187 0.15 13.53 21.03
CA GLY A 187 -1.10 13.62 21.76
C GLY A 187 -1.61 12.20 21.93
N THR A 188 -1.59 11.71 23.17
CA THR A 188 -2.42 10.58 23.58
C THR A 188 -3.87 10.93 23.29
N ALA A 189 -4.35 10.63 22.09
CA ALA A 189 -5.77 10.65 21.77
C ALA A 189 -6.48 9.84 22.84
N ALA A 190 -7.53 10.40 23.43
CA ALA A 190 -8.36 9.67 24.38
C ALA A 190 -8.85 8.40 23.66
N LYS A 191 -8.31 7.24 24.03
CA LYS A 191 -8.64 5.97 23.39
C LYS A 191 -10.09 5.65 23.72
N VAL A 192 -10.99 5.97 22.81
CA VAL A 192 -12.35 5.42 22.83
C VAL A 192 -12.25 3.89 22.78
N SER A 193 -13.18 3.20 23.44
CA SER A 193 -13.24 1.74 23.34
C SER A 193 -13.57 1.33 21.91
N LEU A 194 -13.22 0.09 21.53
CA LEU A 194 -13.52 -0.38 20.17
C LEU A 194 -15.04 -0.39 19.93
N GLU A 195 -15.83 -0.75 20.94
CA GLU A 195 -17.30 -0.75 20.91
C GLU A 195 -17.88 0.66 20.81
N GLN A 196 -17.21 1.67 21.38
CA GLN A 196 -17.62 3.07 21.23
C GLN A 196 -17.25 3.63 19.85
N ALA A 197 -16.12 3.21 19.30
CA ALA A 197 -15.63 3.64 18.00
C ALA A 197 -16.35 2.92 16.85
N VAL A 198 -16.83 1.70 17.08
CA VAL A 198 -17.52 0.82 16.12
C VAL A 198 -18.84 0.36 16.76
N PRO A 199 -19.84 1.26 16.86
CA PRO A 199 -21.11 0.95 17.51
C PRO A 199 -21.95 -0.05 16.70
N GLU A 200 -21.85 0.00 15.37
CA GLU A 200 -22.46 -0.94 14.45
C GLU A 200 -21.38 -1.83 13.83
N PRO A 201 -21.64 -3.14 13.60
CA PRO A 201 -20.61 -4.03 13.11
C PRO A 201 -20.09 -3.65 11.72
N ILE A 202 -18.77 -3.58 11.56
CA ILE A 202 -18.11 -3.36 10.27
C ILE A 202 -17.37 -4.63 9.82
N TYR A 203 -17.17 -4.77 8.51
CA TYR A 203 -16.67 -5.99 7.89
C TYR A 203 -15.45 -5.68 7.01
N ALA A 204 -14.26 -6.02 7.51
CA ALA A 204 -13.01 -5.79 6.82
C ALA A 204 -12.64 -7.01 5.98
N ALA A 205 -12.40 -6.82 4.68
CA ALA A 205 -11.76 -7.83 3.85
C ALA A 205 -10.25 -7.81 4.09
N VAL A 206 -9.70 -8.95 4.50
CA VAL A 206 -8.28 -9.11 4.85
C VAL A 206 -7.63 -10.01 3.81
N GLN A 207 -7.09 -9.38 2.76
CA GLN A 207 -6.88 -9.99 1.45
C GLN A 207 -5.87 -11.13 1.45
N ASN A 208 -4.71 -10.94 2.08
CA ASN A 208 -3.66 -11.96 2.07
C ASN A 208 -4.00 -13.13 2.99
N SER A 209 -4.85 -12.92 3.98
CA SER A 209 -5.38 -14.00 4.81
C SER A 209 -6.59 -14.71 4.18
N GLY A 210 -7.25 -14.10 3.18
CA GLY A 210 -8.43 -14.68 2.55
C GLY A 210 -9.62 -14.81 3.49
N VAL A 211 -9.79 -13.82 4.38
CA VAL A 211 -10.84 -13.80 5.41
C VAL A 211 -11.58 -12.46 5.40
N VAL A 212 -12.78 -12.48 5.96
CA VAL A 212 -13.48 -11.28 6.42
C VAL A 212 -13.39 -11.21 7.93
N GLU A 213 -13.00 -10.08 8.49
CA GLU A 213 -13.00 -9.85 9.94
C GLU A 213 -14.11 -8.87 10.33
N ARG A 214 -14.91 -9.25 11.32
CA ARG A 214 -16.01 -8.46 11.85
C ARG A 214 -15.58 -7.73 13.12
N PHE A 215 -15.76 -6.41 13.15
CA PHE A 215 -15.55 -5.58 14.34
C PHE A 215 -16.90 -5.14 14.92
N PRO A 216 -17.01 -4.86 16.23
CA PRO A 216 -15.95 -4.91 17.24
C PRO A 216 -15.68 -6.33 17.77
N SER A 217 -16.47 -7.34 17.38
CA SER A 217 -16.38 -8.70 17.96
C SER A 217 -15.10 -9.48 17.62
N LYS A 218 -14.32 -9.01 16.64
CA LYS A 218 -13.14 -9.67 16.07
C LYS A 218 -13.40 -11.12 15.65
N SER A 219 -14.55 -11.33 15.03
CA SER A 219 -14.87 -12.64 14.47
C SER A 219 -14.25 -12.75 13.09
N THR A 220 -13.39 -13.75 12.89
CA THR A 220 -12.73 -14.01 11.61
C THR A 220 -13.47 -15.09 10.83
N TRP A 221 -13.86 -14.77 9.60
CA TRP A 221 -14.64 -15.64 8.71
C TRP A 221 -13.81 -16.05 7.49
N PRO A 222 -13.40 -17.33 7.41
CA PRO A 222 -12.59 -17.82 6.30
C PRO A 222 -13.42 -18.16 5.07
N GLY A 223 -12.74 -18.56 3.98
CA GLY A 223 -13.38 -19.12 2.79
C GLY A 223 -13.48 -18.16 1.61
N VAL A 224 -12.91 -16.96 1.72
CA VAL A 224 -12.89 -15.95 0.67
C VAL A 224 -11.44 -15.65 0.27
N GLU A 225 -10.80 -16.58 -0.43
CA GLU A 225 -9.40 -16.41 -0.85
C GLU A 225 -9.23 -15.14 -1.69
N GLY A 226 -8.30 -14.28 -1.29
CA GLY A 226 -8.14 -12.97 -1.89
C GLY A 226 -9.33 -12.03 -1.66
N ALA A 227 -10.00 -12.11 -0.51
CA ALA A 227 -11.03 -11.16 -0.09
C ALA A 227 -10.58 -9.73 -0.36
N HIS A 228 -11.33 -9.00 -1.18
CA HIS A 228 -10.86 -7.72 -1.71
C HIS A 228 -11.80 -6.57 -1.37
N TYR A 229 -12.79 -6.28 -2.21
CA TYR A 229 -13.88 -5.36 -1.90
C TYR A 229 -15.02 -6.06 -1.16
N THR A 230 -15.71 -5.29 -0.32
CA THR A 230 -16.89 -5.70 0.42
C THR A 230 -18.00 -4.66 0.29
N ALA A 231 -19.25 -5.11 0.21
CA ALA A 231 -20.44 -4.26 0.23
C ALA A 231 -21.60 -4.95 0.97
N LEU A 232 -22.38 -4.19 1.74
CA LEU A 232 -23.52 -4.72 2.50
C LEU A 232 -24.82 -4.52 1.74
N SER A 233 -25.78 -5.43 1.94
CA SER A 233 -27.18 -5.15 1.64
C SER A 233 -27.69 -4.00 2.51
N PRO A 234 -28.70 -3.23 2.05
CA PRO A 234 -29.26 -2.11 2.83
C PRO A 234 -29.77 -2.50 4.22
N ASP A 235 -30.26 -3.73 4.38
CA ASP A 235 -30.71 -4.28 5.67
C ASP A 235 -29.56 -4.83 6.55
N GLY A 236 -28.33 -4.80 6.04
CA GLY A 236 -27.12 -5.25 6.73
C GLY A 236 -27.00 -6.75 6.91
N LYS A 237 -27.89 -7.58 6.34
CA LYS A 237 -27.92 -9.04 6.57
C LYS A 237 -27.04 -9.85 5.63
N GLN A 238 -26.72 -9.29 4.46
CA GLN A 238 -25.88 -9.94 3.46
C GLN A 238 -24.65 -9.08 3.19
N LEU A 239 -23.49 -9.74 3.14
CA LEU A 239 -22.22 -9.14 2.76
C LEU A 239 -21.78 -9.76 1.43
N MET A 240 -21.68 -8.92 0.41
CA MET A 240 -21.09 -9.30 -0.87
C MET A 240 -19.58 -9.05 -0.83
N VAL A 241 -18.79 -10.03 -1.27
CA VAL A 241 -17.32 -9.98 -1.25
C VAL A 241 -16.76 -10.43 -2.59
N SER A 242 -15.80 -9.68 -3.13
CA SER A 242 -15.03 -10.11 -4.30
C SER A 242 -13.84 -10.99 -3.89
N GLY A 243 -13.67 -12.14 -4.54
CA GLY A 243 -12.46 -12.94 -4.47
C GLY A 243 -11.49 -12.58 -5.59
N PHE A 244 -10.58 -11.64 -5.32
CA PHE A 244 -9.61 -11.14 -6.30
C PHE A 244 -8.74 -12.26 -6.90
N LYS A 245 -8.40 -13.27 -6.11
CA LYS A 245 -7.57 -14.41 -6.53
C LYS A 245 -8.37 -15.55 -7.15
N THR A 246 -9.65 -15.69 -6.80
CA THR A 246 -10.47 -16.84 -7.23
C THR A 246 -11.30 -16.56 -8.46
N GLY A 247 -11.58 -15.28 -8.76
CA GLY A 247 -12.49 -14.93 -9.84
C GLY A 247 -13.98 -15.04 -9.46
N ASN A 248 -14.27 -15.31 -8.18
CA ASN A 248 -15.62 -15.48 -7.66
C ASN A 248 -16.15 -14.22 -6.97
N VAL A 249 -17.47 -14.14 -6.91
CA VAL A 249 -18.21 -13.32 -5.94
C VAL A 249 -18.73 -14.25 -4.85
N TYR A 250 -18.80 -13.76 -3.62
CA TYR A 250 -19.33 -14.45 -2.46
C TYR A 250 -20.45 -13.62 -1.84
N ILE A 251 -21.54 -14.27 -1.42
CA ILE A 251 -22.59 -13.67 -0.60
C ILE A 251 -22.55 -14.38 0.75
N MET A 252 -22.33 -13.62 1.81
CA MET A 252 -22.18 -14.11 3.17
C MET A 252 -23.30 -13.59 4.08
N ASN A 253 -23.73 -14.41 5.02
CA ASN A 253 -24.62 -14.00 6.10
C ASN A 253 -23.81 -13.23 7.17
N THR A 254 -24.29 -12.05 7.57
CA THR A 254 -23.55 -11.15 8.49
C THR A 254 -23.73 -11.45 9.97
N ASP A 255 -24.61 -12.38 10.34
CA ASP A 255 -24.78 -12.84 11.73
C ASP A 255 -23.71 -13.88 12.09
N ASN A 256 -23.35 -14.76 11.13
CA ASN A 256 -22.52 -15.92 11.39
C ASN A 256 -21.31 -16.11 10.44
N GLY A 257 -21.22 -15.33 9.36
CA GLY A 257 -20.15 -15.43 8.37
C GLY A 257 -20.30 -16.59 7.38
N GLU A 258 -21.44 -17.25 7.33
CA GLU A 258 -21.69 -18.37 6.41
C GLU A 258 -21.75 -17.87 4.96
N ILE A 259 -20.96 -18.48 4.07
CA ILE A 259 -21.05 -18.26 2.63
C ILE A 259 -22.31 -18.95 2.12
N GLN A 260 -23.34 -18.16 1.78
CA GLN A 260 -24.63 -18.64 1.30
C GLN A 260 -24.58 -18.96 -0.19
N ALA A 261 -23.82 -18.18 -0.96
CA ALA A 261 -23.60 -18.40 -2.38
C ALA A 261 -22.19 -18.00 -2.82
N SER A 262 -21.68 -18.69 -3.84
CA SER A 262 -20.47 -18.31 -4.57
C SER A 262 -20.58 -18.73 -6.03
N PHE A 263 -20.17 -17.85 -6.94
CA PHE A 263 -20.14 -18.16 -8.37
C PHE A 263 -19.04 -17.39 -9.10
N PRO A 264 -18.43 -18.02 -10.13
CA PRO A 264 -17.36 -17.41 -10.91
C PRO A 264 -17.92 -16.39 -11.91
N ILE A 265 -17.27 -15.24 -12.01
CA ILE A 265 -17.64 -14.22 -13.01
C ILE A 265 -16.49 -13.82 -13.93
N GLY A 266 -15.25 -14.14 -13.59
CA GLY A 266 -14.07 -13.82 -14.39
C GLY A 266 -12.79 -14.37 -13.76
N LYS A 267 -11.63 -13.85 -14.16
CA LYS A 267 -10.34 -14.21 -13.54
C LYS A 267 -9.97 -13.28 -12.38
N VAL A 268 -10.31 -12.01 -12.50
CA VAL A 268 -10.06 -10.97 -11.50
C VAL A 268 -11.38 -10.28 -11.22
N VAL A 269 -11.83 -10.37 -9.97
CA VAL A 269 -13.01 -9.65 -9.49
C VAL A 269 -12.57 -8.47 -8.65
N GLN A 270 -13.05 -7.29 -9.02
CA GLN A 270 -12.73 -6.02 -8.36
C GLN A 270 -13.93 -5.53 -7.55
N GLY A 271 -14.33 -4.26 -7.72
CA GLY A 271 -15.38 -3.63 -6.94
C GLY A 271 -16.68 -4.44 -6.90
N VAL A 272 -17.31 -4.41 -5.74
CA VAL A 272 -18.65 -4.94 -5.50
C VAL A 272 -19.49 -3.84 -4.87
N LYS A 273 -20.78 -3.79 -5.23
CA LYS A 273 -21.73 -2.82 -4.69
C LYS A 273 -23.14 -3.41 -4.69
N VAL A 274 -23.95 -3.13 -3.68
CA VAL A 274 -25.36 -3.52 -3.64
C VAL A 274 -26.21 -2.26 -3.87
N SER A 275 -27.29 -2.39 -4.64
CA SER A 275 -28.19 -1.28 -4.95
C SER A 275 -28.94 -0.79 -3.70
N PRO A 276 -29.28 0.51 -3.59
CA PRO A 276 -30.01 1.06 -2.44
C PRO A 276 -31.35 0.38 -2.14
N ASP A 277 -32.07 -0.09 -3.16
CA ASP A 277 -33.29 -0.89 -3.04
C ASP A 277 -33.04 -2.36 -2.64
N GLY A 278 -31.78 -2.78 -2.56
CA GLY A 278 -31.36 -4.12 -2.14
C GLY A 278 -31.57 -5.23 -3.17
N ARG A 279 -32.10 -4.90 -4.35
CA ARG A 279 -32.46 -5.90 -5.37
C ARG A 279 -31.24 -6.50 -6.04
N TYR A 280 -30.29 -5.67 -6.45
CA TYR A 280 -29.15 -6.09 -7.27
C TYR A 280 -27.82 -5.86 -6.58
N GLY A 281 -26.96 -6.87 -6.63
CA GLY A 281 -25.53 -6.76 -6.43
C GLY A 281 -24.83 -6.63 -7.78
N LEU A 282 -23.87 -5.73 -7.89
CA LEU A 282 -22.99 -5.61 -9.05
C LEU A 282 -21.56 -5.95 -8.66
N ALA A 283 -20.89 -6.73 -9.50
CA ALA A 283 -19.49 -7.11 -9.33
C ALA A 283 -18.69 -6.90 -10.61
N VAL A 284 -17.48 -6.36 -10.49
CA VAL A 284 -16.65 -6.05 -11.65
C VAL A 284 -15.79 -7.25 -12.05
N ALA A 285 -15.89 -7.67 -13.32
CA ALA A 285 -15.00 -8.66 -13.95
C ALA A 285 -13.97 -7.94 -14.84
N THR A 286 -12.94 -7.36 -14.22
CA THR A 286 -12.04 -6.37 -14.83
C THR A 286 -11.37 -6.83 -16.11
N THR A 287 -10.86 -8.07 -16.16
CA THR A 287 -10.15 -8.58 -17.34
C THR A 287 -11.06 -8.87 -18.53
N LEU A 288 -12.38 -8.86 -18.33
CA LEU A 288 -13.37 -9.11 -19.37
C LEU A 288 -14.04 -7.84 -19.86
N GLY A 289 -13.85 -6.71 -19.17
CA GLY A 289 -14.56 -5.48 -19.49
C GLY A 289 -16.05 -5.51 -19.11
N GLU A 290 -16.41 -6.37 -18.15
CA GLU A 290 -17.80 -6.69 -17.80
C GLU A 290 -18.11 -6.35 -16.33
N ILE A 291 -19.39 -6.10 -16.05
CA ILE A 291 -19.98 -6.26 -14.72
C ILE A 291 -20.94 -7.46 -14.71
N ALA A 292 -20.99 -8.16 -13.59
CA ALA A 292 -21.99 -9.19 -13.31
C ALA A 292 -23.13 -8.58 -12.47
N VAL A 293 -24.36 -8.81 -12.91
CA VAL A 293 -25.60 -8.44 -12.21
C VAL A 293 -26.12 -9.65 -11.46
N ILE A 294 -26.30 -9.49 -10.16
CA ILE A 294 -26.66 -10.56 -9.22
C ILE A 294 -27.95 -10.17 -8.53
N ASP A 295 -28.93 -11.06 -8.52
CA ASP A 295 -30.15 -10.89 -7.73
C ASP A 295 -29.84 -11.29 -6.27
N MET A 296 -29.98 -10.36 -5.32
CA MET A 296 -29.56 -10.57 -3.93
C MET A 296 -30.55 -11.40 -3.11
N GLU A 297 -31.82 -11.44 -3.51
CA GLU A 297 -32.86 -12.26 -2.87
C GLU A 297 -32.66 -13.74 -3.22
N THR A 298 -32.50 -14.04 -4.51
CA THR A 298 -32.30 -15.40 -5.03
C THR A 298 -30.84 -15.85 -5.03
N GLN A 299 -29.91 -14.92 -4.80
CA GLN A 299 -28.46 -15.13 -4.78
C GLN A 299 -27.93 -15.74 -6.09
N SER A 300 -28.41 -15.23 -7.22
CA SER A 300 -28.15 -15.81 -8.54
C SER A 300 -27.66 -14.78 -9.57
N LEU A 301 -26.82 -15.23 -10.51
CA LEU A 301 -26.35 -14.40 -11.61
C LEU A 301 -27.50 -14.17 -12.61
N VAL A 302 -27.85 -12.90 -12.83
CA VAL A 302 -28.91 -12.47 -13.75
C VAL A 302 -28.36 -12.20 -15.15
N LYS A 303 -27.30 -11.40 -15.24
CA LYS A 303 -26.74 -10.94 -16.52
C LYS A 303 -25.27 -10.56 -16.36
N LYS A 304 -24.51 -10.65 -17.45
CA LYS A 304 -23.21 -9.95 -17.57
C LYS A 304 -23.35 -8.84 -18.60
N VAL A 305 -22.81 -7.66 -18.28
CA VAL A 305 -22.95 -6.45 -19.07
C VAL A 305 -21.56 -5.96 -19.44
N ASN A 306 -21.28 -5.83 -20.74
CA ASN A 306 -20.06 -5.19 -21.21
C ASN A 306 -20.12 -3.69 -20.91
N VAL A 307 -19.13 -3.17 -20.20
CA VAL A 307 -19.08 -1.78 -19.76
C VAL A 307 -17.90 -0.99 -20.32
N GLY A 308 -16.81 -1.64 -20.74
CA GLY A 308 -15.63 -0.98 -21.31
C GLY A 308 -14.32 -1.58 -20.81
N ASP A 309 -13.20 -0.95 -21.12
CA ASP A 309 -11.88 -1.46 -20.82
C ASP A 309 -11.48 -1.26 -19.35
N THR A 310 -11.06 -2.37 -18.73
CA THR A 310 -10.56 -2.43 -17.34
C THR A 310 -11.48 -1.71 -16.34
N PRO A 311 -12.77 -2.11 -16.24
CA PRO A 311 -13.65 -1.55 -15.23
C PRO A 311 -13.11 -1.87 -13.83
N HIS A 312 -13.37 -1.01 -12.85
CA HIS A 312 -12.80 -1.17 -11.51
C HIS A 312 -13.81 -1.16 -10.36
N ASN A 313 -14.60 -0.10 -10.20
CA ASN A 313 -15.54 0.04 -9.08
C ASN A 313 -16.89 0.62 -9.53
N ILE A 314 -17.90 0.48 -8.69
CA ILE A 314 -19.31 0.74 -8.99
C ILE A 314 -19.92 1.61 -7.88
N ILE A 315 -20.78 2.55 -8.28
CA ILE A 315 -21.69 3.26 -7.37
C ILE A 315 -23.06 3.38 -8.04
N PHE A 316 -24.14 3.28 -7.25
CA PHE A 316 -25.51 3.49 -7.72
C PHE A 316 -25.94 4.93 -7.47
N ASN A 317 -26.93 5.41 -8.23
CA ASN A 317 -27.71 6.56 -7.78
C ASN A 317 -28.73 6.13 -6.71
N GLU A 318 -29.30 7.11 -6.00
CA GLU A 318 -30.16 6.90 -4.83
C GLU A 318 -31.39 6.02 -5.13
N ASP A 319 -32.00 6.16 -6.31
CA ASP A 319 -33.22 5.44 -6.69
C ASP A 319 -32.97 4.08 -7.35
N SER A 320 -31.73 3.58 -7.32
CA SER A 320 -31.29 2.33 -7.96
C SER A 320 -31.47 2.27 -9.49
N SER A 321 -31.88 3.34 -10.17
CA SER A 321 -32.18 3.29 -11.61
C SER A 321 -30.93 3.30 -12.49
N LEU A 322 -29.81 3.81 -11.98
CA LEU A 322 -28.52 3.89 -12.68
C LEU A 322 -27.38 3.36 -11.81
N ALA A 323 -26.40 2.75 -12.47
CA ALA A 323 -25.08 2.48 -11.89
C ALA A 323 -23.98 3.17 -12.71
N TYR A 324 -22.98 3.70 -12.02
CA TYR A 324 -21.79 4.29 -12.59
C TYR A 324 -20.60 3.36 -12.33
N VAL A 325 -19.84 3.03 -13.37
CA VAL A 325 -18.68 2.14 -13.28
C VAL A 325 -17.44 2.87 -13.73
N THR A 326 -16.39 2.89 -12.92
CA THR A 326 -15.09 3.48 -13.31
C THR A 326 -14.43 2.61 -14.38
N LEU A 327 -14.01 3.22 -15.49
CA LEU A 327 -13.28 2.56 -16.58
C LEU A 327 -11.81 2.99 -16.54
N GLN A 328 -10.99 2.19 -15.87
CA GLN A 328 -9.58 2.50 -15.66
C GLN A 328 -8.83 2.62 -16.99
N GLY A 329 -9.13 1.75 -17.95
CA GLY A 329 -8.44 1.71 -19.24
C GLY A 329 -8.82 2.86 -20.18
N GLU A 330 -9.92 3.57 -19.91
CA GLU A 330 -10.48 4.56 -20.84
C GLU A 330 -10.43 6.00 -20.31
N GLY A 331 -10.24 6.21 -19.01
CA GLY A 331 -10.33 7.56 -18.43
C GLY A 331 -11.77 8.10 -18.44
N ALA A 332 -12.74 7.24 -18.13
CA ALA A 332 -14.16 7.55 -18.17
C ALA A 332 -14.96 6.78 -17.10
N LEU A 333 -16.27 7.08 -17.02
CA LEU A 333 -17.26 6.32 -16.29
C LEU A 333 -18.28 5.73 -17.28
N ALA A 334 -18.60 4.45 -17.17
CA ALA A 334 -19.77 3.88 -17.85
C ALA A 334 -21.03 4.15 -17.03
N VAL A 335 -22.10 4.58 -17.69
CA VAL A 335 -23.45 4.69 -17.12
C VAL A 335 -24.26 3.48 -17.55
N VAL A 336 -24.77 2.71 -16.60
CA VAL A 336 -25.56 1.50 -16.82
C VAL A 336 -27.00 1.75 -16.37
N ASP A 337 -27.95 1.45 -17.26
CA ASP A 337 -29.38 1.43 -16.95
C ASP A 337 -29.72 0.16 -16.17
N MET A 338 -30.26 0.31 -14.96
CA MET A 338 -30.57 -0.83 -14.11
C MET A 338 -31.95 -1.44 -14.38
N THR A 339 -32.76 -0.82 -15.23
CA THR A 339 -34.02 -1.39 -15.72
C THR A 339 -33.77 -2.30 -16.93
N THR A 340 -32.96 -1.87 -17.89
CA THR A 340 -32.62 -2.68 -19.08
C THR A 340 -31.42 -3.58 -18.84
N LEU A 341 -30.61 -3.28 -17.81
CA LEU A 341 -29.34 -3.93 -17.50
C LEU A 341 -28.34 -3.81 -18.66
N ASP A 342 -28.21 -2.62 -19.25
CA ASP A 342 -27.30 -2.34 -20.36
C ASP A 342 -26.58 -1.02 -20.16
N LYS A 343 -25.34 -0.94 -20.66
CA LYS A 343 -24.59 0.32 -20.73
C LYS A 343 -25.32 1.30 -21.66
N GLN A 344 -25.58 2.51 -21.18
CA GLN A 344 -26.19 3.60 -21.94
C GLN A 344 -25.14 4.45 -22.66
N ARG A 345 -24.11 4.91 -21.92
CA ARG A 345 -23.11 5.87 -22.41
C ARG A 345 -21.87 5.90 -21.51
N ASP A 346 -20.86 6.66 -21.94
CA ASP A 346 -19.68 7.01 -21.14
C ASP A 346 -19.62 8.49 -20.80
N ILE A 347 -19.09 8.81 -19.63
CA ILE A 347 -18.81 10.17 -19.17
C ILE A 347 -17.28 10.31 -19.01
N PRO A 348 -16.60 11.16 -19.80
CA PRO A 348 -15.16 11.38 -19.68
C PRO A 348 -14.79 12.01 -18.33
N THR A 349 -13.61 11.65 -17.79
CA THR A 349 -13.09 12.20 -16.52
C THR A 349 -11.78 12.98 -16.72
N PRO A 350 -11.79 14.09 -17.50
CA PRO A 350 -10.58 14.82 -17.83
C PRO A 350 -9.81 15.27 -16.59
N GLY A 351 -8.49 15.05 -16.63
CA GLY A 351 -7.58 15.37 -15.52
C GLY A 351 -7.42 14.25 -14.49
N LEU A 352 -8.15 13.14 -14.62
CA LEU A 352 -7.88 11.90 -13.90
C LEU A 352 -7.19 10.90 -14.82
N ASP A 353 -6.21 10.18 -14.29
CA ASP A 353 -5.54 9.09 -15.00
C ASP A 353 -5.89 7.77 -14.32
N SER A 354 -6.50 6.86 -15.08
CA SER A 354 -6.90 5.55 -14.58
C SER A 354 -7.92 5.67 -13.43
N PRO A 355 -9.15 6.18 -13.68
CA PRO A 355 -10.17 6.35 -12.65
C PRO A 355 -10.48 5.02 -11.99
N HIS A 356 -10.64 5.04 -10.67
CA HIS A 356 -10.45 3.84 -9.87
C HIS A 356 -11.59 3.60 -8.88
N ASN A 357 -11.56 4.27 -7.71
CA ASN A 357 -12.64 4.21 -6.73
C ASN A 357 -13.56 5.40 -6.90
N ILE A 358 -14.85 5.24 -6.58
CA ILE A 358 -15.87 6.25 -6.80
C ILE A 358 -16.86 6.25 -5.65
N ASP A 359 -17.42 7.43 -5.38
CA ASP A 359 -18.55 7.61 -4.49
C ASP A 359 -19.43 8.79 -4.93
N ILE A 360 -20.65 8.87 -4.41
CA ILE A 360 -21.65 9.88 -4.80
C ILE A 360 -22.06 10.72 -3.61
N SER A 361 -22.31 12.02 -3.82
CA SER A 361 -22.86 12.88 -2.79
C SER A 361 -24.28 12.49 -2.42
N GLU A 362 -24.67 12.76 -1.17
CA GLU A 362 -26.00 12.43 -0.62
C GLU A 362 -27.14 13.06 -1.42
N ASP A 363 -26.92 14.24 -2.03
CA ASP A 363 -27.89 14.90 -2.91
C ASP A 363 -27.99 14.26 -4.32
N GLY A 364 -27.17 13.25 -4.62
CA GLY A 364 -27.10 12.58 -5.91
C GLY A 364 -26.53 13.43 -7.05
N ARG A 365 -25.95 14.60 -6.77
CA ARG A 365 -25.54 15.58 -7.80
C ARG A 365 -24.06 15.50 -8.18
N ARG A 366 -23.19 14.98 -7.31
CA ARG A 366 -21.74 15.00 -7.50
C ARG A 366 -21.13 13.62 -7.34
N LEU A 367 -20.36 13.19 -8.33
CA LEU A 367 -19.51 12.01 -8.23
C LEU A 367 -18.09 12.42 -7.82
N TRP A 368 -17.55 11.72 -6.85
CA TRP A 368 -16.18 11.87 -6.36
C TRP A 368 -15.39 10.64 -6.78
N ILE A 369 -14.34 10.87 -7.58
CA ILE A 369 -13.62 9.80 -8.26
C ILE A 369 -12.17 9.89 -7.83
N ARG A 370 -11.66 8.83 -7.21
CA ARG A 370 -10.24 8.64 -6.92
C ARG A 370 -9.62 7.89 -8.08
N ASP A 371 -8.54 8.43 -8.62
CA ASP A 371 -7.74 7.77 -9.65
C ASP A 371 -6.64 6.88 -9.03
N PHE A 372 -5.95 6.09 -9.86
CA PHE A 372 -4.93 5.14 -9.38
C PHE A 372 -3.58 5.80 -9.04
N VAL A 373 -3.33 7.01 -9.52
CA VAL A 373 -2.00 7.63 -9.50
C VAL A 373 -1.82 8.69 -8.39
N GLY A 374 -2.88 9.36 -7.96
CA GLY A 374 -2.81 10.34 -6.87
C GLY A 374 -3.72 11.57 -7.00
N HIS A 375 -4.86 11.45 -7.66
CA HIS A 375 -5.84 12.53 -7.78
C HIS A 375 -7.24 12.13 -7.34
N VAL A 376 -7.99 13.12 -6.86
CA VAL A 376 -9.44 13.04 -6.71
C VAL A 376 -10.07 14.05 -7.66
N GLY A 377 -11.08 13.64 -8.42
CA GLY A 377 -11.91 14.53 -9.22
C GLY A 377 -13.32 14.60 -8.66
N VAL A 378 -13.94 15.77 -8.74
CA VAL A 378 -15.37 15.94 -8.49
C VAL A 378 -16.07 16.28 -9.80
N LEU A 379 -17.08 15.49 -10.15
CA LEU A 379 -17.86 15.60 -11.37
C LEU A 379 -19.30 15.96 -11.04
N ASP A 380 -19.85 16.96 -11.73
CA ASP A 380 -21.26 17.33 -11.64
C ASP A 380 -22.09 16.45 -12.59
N LEU A 381 -23.10 15.77 -12.05
CA LEU A 381 -23.92 14.81 -12.80
C LEU A 381 -24.97 15.47 -13.71
N ASP A 382 -25.41 16.68 -13.40
CA ASP A 382 -26.37 17.42 -14.25
C ASP A 382 -25.71 17.86 -15.58
N SER A 383 -24.47 18.36 -15.50
CA SER A 383 -23.73 18.86 -16.65
C SER A 383 -22.70 17.86 -17.22
N GLU A 384 -22.45 16.76 -16.52
CA GLU A 384 -21.45 15.73 -16.82
C GLU A 384 -20.02 16.30 -16.97
N LYS A 385 -19.67 17.27 -16.12
CA LYS A 385 -18.38 17.97 -16.17
C LYS A 385 -17.60 17.80 -14.88
N VAL A 386 -16.30 17.54 -15.02
CA VAL A 386 -15.35 17.64 -13.90
C VAL A 386 -15.25 19.10 -13.46
N LEU A 387 -15.65 19.37 -12.22
CA LEU A 387 -15.62 20.70 -11.60
C LEU A 387 -14.21 21.03 -11.10
N LYS A 388 -13.52 20.05 -10.50
CA LYS A 388 -12.19 20.23 -9.92
C LYS A 388 -11.45 18.90 -9.81
N VAL A 389 -10.12 18.97 -9.96
CA VAL A 389 -9.18 17.89 -9.66
C VAL A 389 -8.26 18.33 -8.53
N PHE A 390 -8.09 17.45 -7.54
CA PHE A 390 -7.27 17.61 -6.35
C PHE A 390 -6.07 16.69 -6.46
N LYS A 391 -4.91 17.18 -6.02
CA LYS A 391 -3.77 16.32 -5.73
C LYS A 391 -3.90 15.75 -4.33
N VAL A 392 -3.73 14.44 -4.21
CA VAL A 392 -3.82 13.71 -2.94
C VAL A 392 -2.62 12.75 -2.80
N GLY A 393 -2.57 11.95 -1.73
CA GLY A 393 -1.50 10.96 -1.53
C GLY A 393 -1.40 9.98 -2.71
N ALA A 394 -0.18 9.57 -3.05
CA ALA A 394 0.09 8.75 -4.23
C ALA A 394 -0.40 7.29 -4.10
N GLY A 395 -0.61 6.67 -5.26
CA GLY A 395 -1.00 5.27 -5.38
C GLY A 395 -2.51 5.03 -5.23
N HIS A 396 -2.89 3.75 -5.31
CA HIS A 396 -4.28 3.32 -5.15
C HIS A 396 -4.84 3.79 -3.80
N GLY A 397 -6.05 4.34 -3.78
CA GLY A 397 -6.79 4.58 -2.54
C GLY A 397 -8.29 4.46 -2.71
N GLY A 398 -9.00 4.11 -1.64
CA GLY A 398 -10.45 4.24 -1.55
C GLY A 398 -10.89 5.70 -1.41
N ILE A 399 -12.19 5.94 -1.60
CA ILE A 399 -12.81 7.25 -1.40
C ILE A 399 -14.20 7.07 -0.79
N ASP A 400 -14.57 7.99 0.08
CA ASP A 400 -15.86 8.02 0.76
C ASP A 400 -16.36 9.46 0.90
N VAL A 401 -17.60 9.72 0.51
CA VAL A 401 -18.34 10.93 0.86
C VAL A 401 -19.01 10.66 2.21
N ILE A 402 -18.59 11.38 3.24
CA ILE A 402 -19.02 11.10 4.61
C ILE A 402 -20.50 11.52 4.76
N PRO A 403 -21.41 10.61 5.16
CA PRO A 403 -22.83 10.93 5.34
C PRO A 403 -23.05 12.05 6.36
N ASN A 404 -24.09 12.87 6.18
CA ASN A 404 -24.44 13.96 7.11
C ASN A 404 -23.30 14.96 7.36
N SER A 405 -22.30 15.00 6.48
CA SER A 405 -21.10 15.81 6.59
C SER A 405 -20.76 16.42 5.24
N ARG A 406 -19.98 17.50 5.27
CA ARG A 406 -19.45 18.13 4.06
C ARG A 406 -18.13 17.51 3.61
N TYR A 407 -17.64 16.47 4.30
CA TYR A 407 -16.30 15.95 4.05
C TYR A 407 -16.29 14.76 3.10
N VAL A 408 -15.25 14.70 2.28
CA VAL A 408 -14.89 13.55 1.46
C VAL A 408 -13.51 13.10 1.89
N ALA A 409 -13.34 11.81 2.16
CA ALA A 409 -12.08 11.25 2.61
C ALA A 409 -11.53 10.27 1.59
N THR A 410 -10.21 10.22 1.44
CA THR A 410 -9.55 9.27 0.55
C THR A 410 -8.27 8.71 1.17
N GLY A 411 -8.10 7.39 1.08
CA GLY A 411 -6.86 6.69 1.45
C GLY A 411 -5.79 6.84 0.36
N ALA A 412 -4.58 6.37 0.60
CA ALA A 412 -3.50 6.31 -0.38
C ALA A 412 -2.49 5.25 0.06
N ILE A 413 -2.45 4.11 -0.63
CA ILE A 413 -1.68 2.93 -0.20
C ILE A 413 -0.17 3.17 -0.16
N SER A 414 0.31 4.20 -0.87
CA SER A 414 1.73 4.60 -0.87
C SER A 414 2.03 5.75 0.09
N ALA A 415 1.08 6.11 0.96
CA ALA A 415 1.23 7.17 1.96
C ALA A 415 1.00 6.62 3.37
N SER A 416 0.97 7.53 4.36
CA SER A 416 0.65 7.22 5.76
C SER A 416 -0.54 8.02 6.31
N ARG A 417 -1.23 8.74 5.42
CA ARG A 417 -2.31 9.69 5.75
C ARG A 417 -3.55 9.43 4.93
N VAL A 418 -4.70 9.73 5.52
CA VAL A 418 -5.97 9.90 4.79
C VAL A 418 -6.12 11.38 4.46
N THR A 419 -6.45 11.73 3.22
CA THR A 419 -6.73 13.12 2.83
C THR A 419 -8.22 13.42 3.00
N VAL A 420 -8.54 14.54 3.65
CA VAL A 420 -9.91 15.02 3.85
C VAL A 420 -10.14 16.30 3.05
N ILE A 421 -11.17 16.30 2.23
CA ILE A 421 -11.60 17.39 1.36
C ILE A 421 -12.94 17.92 1.87
N ASP A 422 -13.09 19.23 1.93
CA ASP A 422 -14.36 19.91 2.17
C ASP A 422 -15.09 20.09 0.83
N ALA A 423 -16.27 19.50 0.71
CA ALA A 423 -17.07 19.43 -0.51
C ALA A 423 -17.76 20.76 -0.85
N ASP A 424 -17.91 21.67 0.10
CA ASP A 424 -18.55 22.98 -0.14
C ASP A 424 -17.54 23.97 -0.71
N SER A 425 -16.39 24.10 -0.04
CA SER A 425 -15.29 24.96 -0.46
C SER A 425 -14.43 24.34 -1.57
N LEU A 426 -14.54 23.02 -1.78
CA LEU A 426 -13.69 22.24 -2.65
C LEU A 426 -12.20 22.46 -2.33
N THR A 427 -11.82 22.24 -1.07
CA THR A 427 -10.42 22.37 -0.61
C THR A 427 -10.00 21.20 0.27
N VAL A 428 -8.71 20.85 0.24
CA VAL A 428 -8.15 19.88 1.21
C VAL A 428 -8.04 20.58 2.57
N VAL A 429 -8.63 20.00 3.60
CA VAL A 429 -8.74 20.61 4.94
C VAL A 429 -7.96 19.86 6.02
N ALA A 430 -7.69 18.57 5.84
CA ALA A 430 -6.88 17.79 6.78
C ALA A 430 -6.19 16.60 6.11
N ASN A 431 -5.14 16.12 6.77
CA ASN A 431 -4.44 14.88 6.41
C ASN A 431 -4.06 14.09 7.68
N PRO A 432 -5.02 13.50 8.43
CA PRO A 432 -4.71 12.71 9.62
C PRO A 432 -3.71 11.59 9.32
N GLU A 433 -2.73 11.43 10.21
CA GLU A 433 -1.76 10.33 10.20
C GLU A 433 -2.43 9.08 10.74
N VAL A 434 -2.56 8.04 9.92
CA VAL A 434 -3.36 6.85 10.24
C VAL A 434 -2.56 5.56 10.31
N GLY A 435 -1.29 5.61 9.90
CA GLY A 435 -0.42 4.45 9.69
C GLY A 435 -0.15 4.21 8.20
N THR A 436 0.76 3.28 7.91
CA THR A 436 1.33 3.06 6.58
C THR A 436 0.38 2.28 5.65
N GLY A 437 0.16 2.82 4.46
CA GLY A 437 -0.69 2.24 3.43
C GLY A 437 -2.18 2.26 3.74
N PRO A 438 -2.78 3.40 4.13
CA PRO A 438 -4.22 3.52 4.21
C PRO A 438 -4.84 3.30 2.84
N HIS A 439 -5.87 2.50 2.77
CA HIS A 439 -6.45 2.07 1.50
C HIS A 439 -7.95 2.33 1.45
N GLY A 440 -8.76 1.38 1.93
CA GLY A 440 -10.21 1.49 1.99
C GLY A 440 -10.61 2.46 3.08
N VAL A 441 -11.51 3.37 2.77
CA VAL A 441 -12.09 4.31 3.73
C VAL A 441 -13.61 4.23 3.63
N ARG A 442 -14.31 4.16 4.76
CA ARG A 442 -15.78 4.22 4.86
C ARG A 442 -16.19 4.85 6.18
N ALA A 443 -17.17 5.74 6.17
CA ALA A 443 -17.73 6.35 7.36
C ALA A 443 -18.92 5.56 7.92
N SER A 444 -19.17 5.74 9.22
CA SER A 444 -20.41 5.32 9.88
C SER A 444 -21.63 6.03 9.29
N ALA A 445 -22.80 5.40 9.37
CA ALA A 445 -24.06 5.94 8.85
C ALA A 445 -24.42 7.32 9.42
N ASP A 446 -24.03 7.60 10.67
CA ASP A 446 -24.22 8.90 11.32
C ASP A 446 -23.15 9.93 10.97
N GLY A 447 -22.14 9.57 10.16
CA GLY A 447 -21.03 10.44 9.76
C GLY A 447 -20.03 10.74 10.87
N ARG A 448 -20.16 10.12 12.05
CA ARG A 448 -19.33 10.44 13.22
C ARG A 448 -17.92 9.89 13.13
N TYR A 449 -17.77 8.67 12.62
CA TYR A 449 -16.49 7.99 12.53
C TYR A 449 -16.16 7.64 11.09
N LEU A 450 -14.90 7.80 10.73
CA LEU A 450 -14.33 7.33 9.49
C LEU A 450 -13.38 6.17 9.79
N TYR A 451 -13.63 5.02 9.18
CA TYR A 451 -12.79 3.83 9.29
C TYR A 451 -11.84 3.77 8.10
N ALA A 452 -10.56 3.56 8.36
CA ALA A 452 -9.54 3.35 7.34
C ALA A 452 -8.90 1.97 7.53
N SER A 453 -8.90 1.14 6.48
CA SER A 453 -8.04 -0.03 6.42
C SER A 453 -6.61 0.40 6.12
N VAL A 454 -5.68 0.04 7.01
CA VAL A 454 -4.26 0.39 6.91
C VAL A 454 -3.49 -0.87 6.57
N THR A 455 -3.29 -1.07 5.27
CA THR A 455 -2.86 -2.33 4.66
C THR A 455 -1.50 -2.80 5.17
N ALA A 456 -0.49 -1.94 5.19
CA ALA A 456 0.87 -2.35 5.53
C ALA A 456 1.02 -2.61 7.03
N ASP A 457 0.37 -1.79 7.85
CA ASP A 457 0.42 -1.92 9.31
C ASP A 457 -0.55 -2.99 9.86
N ASN A 458 -1.47 -3.51 9.02
CA ASN A 458 -2.51 -4.46 9.42
C ASN A 458 -3.43 -3.91 10.52
N LEU A 459 -3.91 -2.68 10.33
CA LEU A 459 -4.81 -2.00 11.26
C LEU A 459 -6.13 -1.62 10.60
N ILE A 460 -7.18 -1.50 11.40
CA ILE A 460 -8.30 -0.60 11.16
C ILE A 460 -8.08 0.64 12.04
N THR A 461 -7.92 1.79 11.41
CA THR A 461 -7.79 3.08 12.10
C THR A 461 -9.13 3.80 12.09
N VAL A 462 -9.54 4.35 13.24
CA VAL A 462 -10.77 5.12 13.39
C VAL A 462 -10.44 6.58 13.61
N ILE A 463 -11.03 7.44 12.79
CA ILE A 463 -10.92 8.89 12.85
C ILE A 463 -12.27 9.44 13.30
N ASP A 464 -12.26 10.35 14.27
CA ASP A 464 -13.44 11.14 14.63
C ASP A 464 -13.59 12.28 13.62
N VAL A 465 -14.75 12.36 12.97
CA VAL A 465 -14.98 13.27 11.82
C VAL A 465 -15.12 14.73 12.27
N GLU A 466 -15.58 14.98 13.49
CA GLU A 466 -15.70 16.34 14.04
C GLU A 466 -14.32 16.97 14.28
N SER A 467 -13.42 16.22 14.93
CA SER A 467 -12.07 16.67 15.24
C SER A 467 -11.02 16.39 14.16
N LEU A 468 -11.34 15.50 13.20
CA LEU A 468 -10.43 14.97 12.18
C LEU A 468 -9.17 14.33 12.77
N GLN A 469 -9.28 13.76 13.98
CA GLN A 469 -8.18 13.09 14.67
C GLN A 469 -8.40 11.59 14.76
N VAL A 470 -7.29 10.84 14.74
CA VAL A 470 -7.32 9.40 15.04
C VAL A 470 -7.67 9.21 16.52
N VAL A 471 -8.72 8.42 16.77
CA VAL A 471 -9.21 8.11 18.12
C VAL A 471 -9.01 6.64 18.50
N ARG A 472 -8.79 5.76 17.51
CA ARG A 472 -8.49 4.35 17.72
C ARG A 472 -7.63 3.80 16.58
N GLN A 473 -6.74 2.88 16.91
CA GLN A 473 -6.11 1.97 15.96
C GLN A 473 -6.31 0.56 16.50
N GLU A 474 -6.87 -0.31 15.68
CA GLU A 474 -7.21 -1.67 16.05
C GLU A 474 -6.52 -2.65 15.11
N PRO A 475 -5.66 -3.56 15.61
CA PRO A 475 -5.09 -4.62 14.79
C PRO A 475 -6.15 -5.55 14.24
N VAL A 476 -5.98 -5.94 12.97
CA VAL A 476 -6.68 -7.11 12.40
C VAL A 476 -5.92 -8.39 12.78
N ASP A 477 -6.61 -9.51 12.90
CA ASP A 477 -5.99 -10.82 13.21
C ASP A 477 -5.23 -11.38 11.99
N GLY A 478 -5.63 -10.98 10.78
CA GLY A 478 -5.00 -11.39 9.53
C GLY A 478 -3.94 -10.44 8.99
N LYS A 479 -3.70 -10.50 7.68
CA LYS A 479 -2.74 -9.66 6.95
C LYS A 479 -3.38 -8.96 5.75
N PHE A 480 -2.98 -7.72 5.56
CA PHE A 480 -3.37 -6.88 4.43
C PHE A 480 -4.88 -6.57 4.40
N PRO A 481 -5.41 -5.84 5.41
CA PRO A 481 -6.78 -5.35 5.38
C PRO A 481 -6.93 -4.37 4.21
N PHE A 482 -7.79 -4.71 3.24
CA PHE A 482 -7.88 -4.00 1.97
C PHE A 482 -9.07 -3.04 1.91
N TRP A 483 -10.27 -3.55 2.20
CA TRP A 483 -11.51 -2.78 2.19
C TRP A 483 -12.34 -3.02 3.45
N VAL A 484 -13.26 -2.11 3.74
CA VAL A 484 -14.19 -2.22 4.86
C VAL A 484 -15.60 -1.89 4.37
N ALA A 485 -16.59 -2.67 4.81
CA ALA A 485 -18.01 -2.38 4.60
C ALA A 485 -18.64 -1.96 5.93
N VAL A 486 -19.51 -0.95 5.86
CA VAL A 486 -20.12 -0.30 7.02
C VAL A 486 -21.63 -0.20 6.81
N PRO A 487 -22.46 -0.63 7.77
CA PRO A 487 -23.92 -0.52 7.65
C PRO A 487 -24.36 0.93 7.42
N GLY A 488 -25.34 1.12 6.52
CA GLY A 488 -25.89 2.45 6.20
C GLY A 488 -24.95 3.38 5.42
N ASN A 489 -23.82 2.87 4.94
CA ASN A 489 -22.97 3.53 3.94
C ASN A 489 -22.89 2.62 2.69
N PRO A 490 -23.98 2.59 1.88
CA PRO A 490 -24.18 1.64 0.80
C PRO A 490 -23.17 1.82 -0.32
#